data_AF-A0A661D6I2-F1
#
_entry.id   AF-A0A661D6I2-F1
#
_cell.length_a   1.000
_cell.length_b   1.000
_cell.length_c   1.000
_cell.angle_alpha   90.00
_cell.angle_beta   90.00
_cell.angle_gamma   90.00
#
_symmetry.space_group_name_H-M   'P 1'
#
loop_
_entity.id
_entity.type
_entity.pdbx_description
1 polymer ?
#
loop_
_entity_poly.entity_id
_entity_poly.type
_entity_poly.pdbx_seq_one_letter_code
_entity_poly.pdbx_strand_id
1 'polypeptide(L)'
;MTRTIKVFPDGSRLEYDKGNFDDWCIYLVNPNTNQRVAPRDIYYFEAFQKLSQKYGNDKIYRDFVSIYDQTGANLDLEVLAFITQLAHNQYQPDALEMDMLFTTVYAGMVAEENKAYAILKKRIKRLGMHQLLMEQVTPFMAANFSKGKKWRDLDAECKNRDF
;
A
#
# COMPACT_ATOMS: atom_id res chain seq x y z
N MET A 1 1.15 -19.24 -10.03
CA MET A 1 1.83 -19.89 -8.88
C MET A 1 1.95 -18.83 -7.80
N THR A 2 1.61 -19.18 -6.56
CA THR A 2 1.70 -18.27 -5.43
C THR A 2 3.16 -17.87 -5.20
N ARG A 3 3.42 -16.56 -5.06
CA ARG A 3 4.76 -16.01 -4.78
C ARG A 3 4.72 -15.29 -3.45
N THR A 4 5.48 -15.77 -2.48
CA THR A 4 5.63 -15.08 -1.19
C THR A 4 6.30 -13.73 -1.37
N ILE A 5 5.70 -12.69 -0.78
CA ILE A 5 6.25 -11.33 -0.74
C ILE A 5 7.09 -11.19 0.52
N LYS A 6 6.51 -11.50 1.68
CA LYS A 6 7.14 -11.34 2.99
C LYS A 6 6.46 -12.22 4.04
N VAL A 7 7.24 -12.72 4.98
CA VAL A 7 6.76 -13.36 6.22
C VAL A 7 7.08 -12.42 7.39
N PHE A 8 6.11 -12.17 8.24
CA PHE A 8 6.21 -11.27 9.39
C PHE A 8 6.57 -12.02 10.68
N PRO A 9 7.06 -11.33 11.72
CA PRO A 9 7.44 -11.95 12.99
C PRO A 9 6.34 -12.77 13.69
N ASP A 10 5.06 -12.42 13.50
CA ASP A 10 3.92 -13.17 14.05
C ASP A 10 3.57 -14.43 13.23
N GLY A 11 4.31 -14.69 12.15
CA GLY A 11 4.09 -15.79 11.21
C GLY A 11 3.10 -15.47 10.10
N SER A 12 2.41 -14.32 10.15
CA SER A 12 1.58 -13.89 9.02
C SER A 12 2.43 -13.66 7.78
N ARG A 13 1.84 -13.73 6.60
CA ARG A 13 2.57 -13.55 5.34
C ARG A 13 1.75 -12.84 4.28
N LEU A 14 2.42 -12.03 3.48
CA LEU A 14 1.87 -11.47 2.25
C LEU A 14 2.36 -12.28 1.05
N GLU A 15 1.46 -12.53 0.11
CA GLU A 15 1.73 -13.30 -1.11
C GLU A 15 1.06 -12.65 -2.31
N TYR A 16 1.71 -12.74 -3.48
CA TYR A 16 1.04 -12.59 -4.76
C TYR A 16 0.46 -13.92 -5.21
N ASP A 17 -0.71 -13.87 -5.82
CA ASP A 17 -1.30 -15.01 -6.51
C ASP A 17 -2.24 -14.55 -7.63
N LYS A 18 -2.74 -15.52 -8.39
CA LYS A 18 -3.73 -15.27 -9.44
C LYS A 18 -5.02 -14.70 -8.84
N GLY A 19 -5.36 -13.49 -9.26
CA GLY A 19 -6.65 -12.86 -9.00
C GLY A 19 -7.65 -13.08 -10.13
N ASN A 20 -8.77 -12.35 -10.06
CA ASN A 20 -9.80 -12.39 -11.11
C ASN A 20 -9.36 -11.67 -12.40
N PHE A 21 -8.38 -10.77 -12.31
CA PHE A 21 -8.01 -9.85 -13.39
C PHE A 21 -6.56 -10.03 -13.87
N ASP A 22 -5.64 -10.35 -12.95
CA ASP A 22 -4.21 -10.51 -13.23
C ASP A 22 -3.55 -11.44 -12.20
N ASP A 23 -2.26 -11.72 -12.38
CA ASP A 23 -1.43 -12.55 -11.49
C ASP A 23 -0.80 -11.73 -10.33
N TRP A 24 -1.30 -10.53 -10.04
CA TRP A 24 -0.73 -9.60 -9.06
C TRP A 24 -1.63 -9.37 -7.85
N CYS A 25 -2.62 -10.25 -7.63
CA CYS A 25 -3.52 -10.13 -6.48
C CYS A 25 -2.76 -10.43 -5.18
N ILE A 26 -2.86 -9.51 -4.23
CA ILE A 26 -2.19 -9.60 -2.93
C ILE A 26 -3.10 -10.33 -1.95
N TYR A 27 -2.53 -11.24 -1.17
CA TYR A 27 -3.22 -11.92 -0.09
C TYR A 27 -2.42 -11.81 1.20
N LEU A 28 -3.08 -11.35 2.26
CA LEU A 28 -2.60 -11.51 3.62
C LEU A 28 -3.08 -12.86 4.15
N VAL A 29 -2.16 -13.68 4.65
CA VAL A 29 -2.46 -15.01 5.17
C VAL A 29 -2.27 -15.05 6.67
N ASN A 30 -3.31 -15.49 7.37
CA ASN A 30 -3.27 -15.69 8.81
C ASN A 30 -2.43 -16.94 9.16
N PRO A 31 -1.49 -16.85 10.11
CA PRO A 31 -0.61 -17.97 10.47
C PRO A 31 -1.34 -19.14 11.14
N ASN A 32 -2.40 -18.86 11.90
CA ASN A 32 -3.10 -19.85 12.71
C ASN A 32 -4.18 -20.56 11.92
N THR A 33 -4.93 -19.83 11.08
CA THR A 33 -6.07 -20.37 10.33
C THR A 33 -5.75 -20.70 8.88
N ASN A 34 -4.60 -20.25 8.35
CA ASN A 34 -4.27 -20.24 6.92
C ASN A 34 -5.31 -19.54 6.03
N GLN A 35 -6.20 -18.74 6.62
CA GLN A 35 -7.16 -17.95 5.87
C GLN A 35 -6.43 -16.87 5.06
N ARG A 36 -6.76 -16.78 3.77
CA ARG A 36 -6.24 -15.79 2.84
C ARG A 36 -7.27 -14.68 2.64
N VAL A 37 -6.86 -13.42 2.81
CA VAL A 37 -7.73 -12.25 2.63
C VAL A 37 -7.03 -11.27 1.70
N ALA A 38 -7.73 -10.81 0.66
CA ALA A 38 -7.23 -9.73 -0.20
C ALA A 38 -7.40 -8.39 0.54
N PRO A 39 -6.32 -7.63 0.81
CA PRO A 39 -6.39 -6.39 1.54
C PRO A 39 -6.94 -5.28 0.64
N ARG A 40 -8.23 -4.98 0.78
CA ARG A 40 -8.89 -3.90 0.03
C ARG A 40 -8.36 -2.54 0.49
N ASP A 41 -8.33 -1.59 -0.44
CA ASP A 41 -7.91 -0.20 -0.21
C ASP A 41 -8.53 0.43 1.03
N ILE A 42 -9.83 0.23 1.24
CA ILE A 42 -10.53 0.75 2.42
C ILE A 42 -9.95 0.23 3.75
N TYR A 43 -9.55 -1.04 3.84
CA TYR A 43 -9.11 -1.64 5.10
C TYR A 43 -7.76 -1.11 5.54
N TYR A 44 -6.79 -1.04 4.62
CA TYR A 44 -5.48 -0.49 4.98
C TYR A 44 -5.53 1.03 5.11
N PHE A 45 -6.43 1.74 4.42
CA PHE A 45 -6.67 3.17 4.66
C PHE A 45 -7.28 3.45 6.03
N GLU A 46 -8.23 2.64 6.51
CA GLU A 46 -8.76 2.75 7.88
C GLU A 46 -7.64 2.57 8.92
N ALA A 47 -6.77 1.58 8.71
CA ALA A 47 -5.64 1.32 9.59
C ALA A 47 -4.62 2.47 9.56
N PHE A 48 -4.25 3.00 8.39
CA PHE A 48 -3.38 4.17 8.28
C PHE A 48 -4.00 5.41 8.95
N GLN A 49 -5.30 5.66 8.77
CA GLN A 49 -5.97 6.78 9.42
C GLN A 49 -5.95 6.65 10.95
N LYS A 50 -6.19 5.44 11.47
CA LYS A 50 -6.11 5.17 12.91
C LYS A 50 -4.71 5.45 13.45
N LEU A 51 -3.67 4.93 12.78
CA LEU A 51 -2.28 5.12 13.20
C LEU A 51 -1.82 6.56 13.00
N SER A 52 -2.38 7.31 12.04
CA SER A 52 -2.03 8.71 11.84
C SER A 52 -2.50 9.61 12.99
N GLN A 53 -3.57 9.24 13.70
CA GLN A 53 -3.96 9.93 14.95
C GLN A 53 -2.90 9.80 16.04
N LYS A 54 -2.06 8.75 15.99
CA LYS A 54 -1.01 8.48 16.97
C LYS A 54 0.35 9.04 16.54
N TYR A 55 0.73 8.84 15.29
CA TYR A 55 2.08 9.17 14.78
C TYR A 55 2.14 10.44 13.92
N GLY A 56 0.98 11.01 13.56
CA GLY A 56 0.86 12.18 12.70
C GLY A 56 0.74 11.83 11.21
N ASN A 57 -0.18 12.50 10.52
CA ASN A 57 -0.42 12.35 9.08
C ASN A 57 0.84 12.62 8.24
N ASP A 58 1.48 13.77 8.46
CA ASP A 58 2.66 14.20 7.69
C ASP A 58 3.83 13.22 7.82
N LYS A 59 3.96 12.60 9.00
CA LYS A 59 5.00 11.61 9.25
C LYS A 59 4.75 10.36 8.41
N ILE A 60 3.57 9.75 8.55
CA ILE A 60 3.21 8.53 7.80
C ILE A 60 3.27 8.80 6.30
N TYR A 61 2.81 9.96 5.84
CA TYR A 61 2.85 10.30 4.41
C TYR A 61 4.28 10.43 3.90
N ARG A 62 5.19 11.10 4.62
CA ARG A 62 6.61 11.19 4.23
C ARG A 62 7.28 9.83 4.20
N ASP A 63 7.04 9.00 5.21
CA ASP A 63 7.59 7.65 5.28
C ASP A 63 7.04 6.78 4.12
N PHE A 64 5.75 6.89 3.80
CA PHE A 64 5.15 6.29 2.60
C PHE A 64 5.82 6.77 1.30
N VAL A 65 6.04 8.09 1.14
CA VAL A 65 6.68 8.64 -0.06
C VAL A 65 8.11 8.09 -0.22
N SER A 66 8.85 7.93 0.88
CA SER A 66 10.19 7.33 0.82
C SER A 66 10.20 5.89 0.28
N ILE A 67 9.12 5.13 0.51
CA ILE A 67 8.92 3.78 -0.04
C ILE A 67 8.47 3.88 -1.50
N TYR A 68 7.52 4.79 -1.80
CA TYR A 68 7.01 5.04 -3.14
C TYR A 68 8.13 5.38 -4.12
N ASP A 69 9.08 6.22 -3.74
CA ASP A 69 10.17 6.68 -4.60
C ASP A 69 11.12 5.53 -4.99
N GLN A 70 11.29 4.54 -4.10
CA GLN A 70 12.08 3.32 -4.35
C GLN A 70 11.29 2.22 -5.09
N THR A 71 9.98 2.38 -5.27
CA THR A 71 9.13 1.33 -5.85
C THR A 71 9.21 1.30 -7.38
N GLY A 72 9.54 0.14 -7.96
CA GLY A 72 9.48 -0.11 -9.40
C GLY A 72 8.53 -1.26 -9.76
N ALA A 73 8.70 -1.80 -10.96
CA ALA A 73 7.92 -2.95 -11.44
C ALA A 73 8.34 -4.29 -10.83
N ASN A 74 9.44 -4.35 -10.09
CA ASN A 74 9.89 -5.59 -9.45
C ASN A 74 9.75 -5.49 -7.94
N LEU A 75 9.38 -6.61 -7.32
CA LEU A 75 9.52 -6.76 -5.89
C LEU A 75 11.01 -6.74 -5.53
N ASP A 76 11.36 -5.85 -4.61
CA ASP A 76 12.72 -5.56 -4.19
C ASP A 76 12.88 -5.90 -2.70
N LEU A 77 13.83 -6.79 -2.42
CA LEU A 77 14.11 -7.25 -1.06
C LEU A 77 14.72 -6.13 -0.19
N GLU A 78 15.45 -5.20 -0.79
CA GLU A 78 16.02 -4.06 -0.07
C GLU A 78 14.93 -3.11 0.40
N VAL A 79 13.91 -2.87 -0.44
CA VAL A 79 12.74 -2.07 -0.05
C VAL A 79 11.93 -2.77 1.05
N LEU A 80 11.76 -4.08 0.98
CA LEU A 80 11.09 -4.84 2.04
C LEU A 80 11.85 -4.78 3.38
N ALA A 81 13.17 -4.86 3.34
CA ALA A 81 14.03 -4.72 4.52
C ALA A 81 13.99 -3.29 5.08
N PHE A 82 14.01 -2.28 4.20
CA PHE A 82 13.84 -0.89 4.55
C PHE A 82 12.51 -0.63 5.26
N ILE A 83 11.40 -1.19 4.75
CA ILE A 83 10.08 -1.10 5.40
C ILE A 83 10.12 -1.70 6.81
N THR A 84 10.71 -2.88 7.00
CA THR A 84 10.86 -3.51 8.33
C THR A 84 11.60 -2.58 9.30
N GLN A 85 12.75 -2.05 8.87
CA GLN A 85 13.60 -1.21 9.71
C GLN A 85 12.90 0.10 10.05
N LEU A 86 12.27 0.74 9.07
CA LEU A 86 11.50 1.97 9.25
C LEU A 86 10.37 1.77 10.25
N ALA A 87 9.57 0.70 10.10
CA ALA A 87 8.48 0.37 11.00
C ALA A 87 8.99 0.11 12.44
N HIS A 88 10.01 -0.74 12.58
CA HIS A 88 10.62 -1.07 13.86
C HIS A 88 11.15 0.15 14.61
N ASN A 89 11.83 1.06 13.91
CA ASN A 89 12.52 2.18 14.54
C ASN A 89 11.58 3.34 14.87
N GLN A 90 10.48 3.51 14.13
CA GLN A 90 9.69 4.74 14.19
C GLN A 90 8.26 4.57 14.70
N TYR A 91 7.76 3.34 14.80
CA TYR A 91 6.34 3.06 15.05
C TYR A 91 6.10 2.11 16.22
N GLN A 92 6.97 2.10 17.23
CA GLN A 92 6.75 1.29 18.44
C GLN A 92 5.59 1.85 19.28
N PRO A 93 4.70 0.99 19.82
CA PRO A 93 4.70 -0.48 19.78
C PRO A 93 4.01 -1.10 18.54
N ASP A 94 3.45 -0.30 17.63
CA ASP A 94 2.67 -0.76 16.47
C ASP A 94 3.55 -1.17 15.26
N ALA A 95 4.83 -1.48 15.48
CA ALA A 95 5.80 -1.70 14.42
C ALA A 95 5.39 -2.85 13.48
N LEU A 96 4.85 -3.93 14.03
CA LEU A 96 4.35 -5.06 13.22
C LEU A 96 3.20 -4.62 12.31
N GLU A 97 2.21 -3.92 12.86
CA GLU A 97 1.06 -3.43 12.09
C GLU A 97 1.52 -2.47 10.98
N MET A 98 2.43 -1.54 11.30
CA MET A 98 2.94 -0.59 10.32
C MET A 98 3.78 -1.26 9.21
N ASP A 99 4.60 -2.26 9.56
CA ASP A 99 5.33 -3.06 8.58
C ASP A 99 4.37 -3.75 7.59
N MET A 100 3.33 -4.39 8.12
CA MET A 100 2.32 -5.05 7.30
C MET A 100 1.59 -4.06 6.38
N LEU A 101 1.20 -2.89 6.88
CA LEU A 101 0.52 -1.87 6.09
C LEU A 101 1.41 -1.29 4.98
N PHE A 102 2.64 -0.89 5.32
CA PHE A 102 3.58 -0.37 4.33
C PHE A 102 3.98 -1.43 3.30
N THR A 103 4.20 -2.68 3.72
CA THR A 103 4.46 -3.78 2.79
C THR A 103 3.26 -4.04 1.88
N THR A 104 2.02 -3.94 2.40
CA THR A 104 0.79 -4.11 1.63
C THR A 104 0.67 -3.05 0.54
N VAL A 105 0.83 -1.76 0.88
CA VAL A 105 0.73 -0.68 -0.12
C VAL A 105 1.91 -0.72 -1.10
N TYR A 106 3.11 -1.08 -0.65
CA TYR A 106 4.27 -1.33 -1.51
C TYR A 106 3.99 -2.42 -2.55
N ALA A 107 3.51 -3.58 -2.11
CA ALA A 107 3.12 -4.66 -2.99
C ALA A 107 2.01 -4.22 -3.97
N GLY A 108 1.07 -3.39 -3.50
CA GLY A 108 0.03 -2.80 -4.34
C GLY A 108 0.60 -1.91 -5.45
N MET A 109 1.62 -1.12 -5.14
CA MET A 109 2.30 -0.28 -6.13
C MET A 109 3.04 -1.10 -7.17
N VAL A 110 3.78 -2.14 -6.76
CA VAL A 110 4.45 -3.08 -7.69
C VAL A 110 3.42 -3.76 -8.60
N ALA A 111 2.25 -4.15 -8.07
CA ALA A 111 1.16 -4.71 -8.87
C ALA A 111 0.66 -3.72 -9.94
N GLU A 112 0.41 -2.45 -9.55
CA GLU A 112 -0.02 -1.41 -10.50
C GLU A 112 1.04 -1.10 -11.57
N GLU A 113 2.34 -1.18 -11.24
CA GLU A 113 3.43 -1.06 -12.21
C GLU A 113 3.36 -2.12 -13.32
N ASN A 114 2.98 -3.35 -12.97
CA ASN A 114 2.89 -4.47 -13.91
C ASN A 114 1.55 -4.60 -14.62
N LYS A 115 0.51 -3.93 -14.11
CA LYS A 115 -0.84 -4.05 -14.67
C LYS A 115 -0.87 -3.57 -16.11
N ALA A 116 -1.35 -4.45 -16.99
CA ALA A 116 -1.51 -4.15 -18.41
C ALA A 116 -2.48 -2.97 -18.58
N TYR A 117 -2.11 -2.02 -19.44
CA TYR A 117 -2.89 -0.81 -19.74
C TYR A 117 -3.10 0.17 -18.57
N ALA A 118 -2.53 -0.09 -17.38
CA ALA A 118 -2.49 0.92 -16.34
C ALA A 118 -1.59 2.08 -16.79
N ILE A 119 -2.17 3.27 -16.96
CA ILE A 119 -1.43 4.46 -17.43
C ILE A 119 -0.76 5.19 -16.26
N LEU A 120 -1.44 5.27 -15.12
CA LEU A 120 -0.95 5.98 -13.93
C LEU A 120 0.01 5.15 -13.07
N LYS A 121 -0.02 3.81 -13.23
CA LYS A 121 0.82 2.88 -12.47
C LYS A 121 0.76 3.17 -10.96
N LYS A 122 1.88 3.15 -10.23
CA LYS A 122 1.91 3.37 -8.78
C LYS A 122 1.36 4.73 -8.32
N ARG A 123 1.28 5.74 -9.21
CA ARG A 123 0.77 7.10 -8.87
C ARG A 123 -0.64 7.05 -8.31
N ILE A 124 -1.46 6.07 -8.71
CA ILE A 124 -2.82 5.92 -8.18
C ILE A 124 -2.83 5.61 -6.67
N LYS A 125 -1.85 4.85 -6.19
CA LYS A 125 -1.71 4.54 -4.76
C LYS A 125 -1.21 5.76 -3.98
N ARG A 126 -0.30 6.54 -4.56
CA ARG A 126 0.13 7.82 -3.97
C ARG A 126 -1.01 8.85 -3.89
N LEU A 127 -1.87 8.92 -4.91
CA LEU A 127 -3.06 9.77 -4.89
C LEU A 127 -3.98 9.41 -3.72
N GLY A 128 -4.31 8.12 -3.54
CA GLY A 128 -5.12 7.67 -2.43
C GLY A 128 -4.50 7.96 -1.06
N MET A 129 -3.20 7.72 -0.89
CA MET A 129 -2.48 8.03 0.37
C MET A 129 -2.40 9.53 0.65
N HIS A 130 -2.22 10.37 -0.38
CA HIS A 130 -2.23 11.82 -0.23
C HIS A 130 -3.62 12.32 0.19
N GLN A 131 -4.67 11.86 -0.49
CA GLN A 131 -6.05 12.21 -0.14
C GLN A 131 -6.39 11.81 1.31
N LEU A 132 -5.97 10.60 1.72
CA LEU A 132 -6.21 10.10 3.07
C LEU A 132 -5.48 10.91 4.14
N LEU A 133 -4.17 11.12 3.98
CA LEU A 133 -3.32 11.65 5.05
C LEU A 133 -3.20 13.18 5.00
N MET A 134 -3.04 13.75 3.81
CA MET A 134 -2.80 15.19 3.65
C MET A 134 -4.10 15.98 3.53
N GLU A 135 -5.05 15.48 2.74
CA GLU A 135 -6.38 16.11 2.60
C GLU A 135 -7.37 15.63 3.66
N GLN A 136 -7.00 14.63 4.45
CA GLN A 136 -7.83 14.05 5.53
C GLN A 136 -9.22 13.61 5.05
N VAL A 137 -9.30 13.18 3.79
CA VAL A 137 -10.48 12.56 3.21
C VAL A 137 -10.70 11.20 3.89
N THR A 138 -11.97 10.81 4.07
CA THR A 138 -12.29 9.55 4.74
C THR A 138 -11.73 8.33 3.97
N PRO A 139 -11.38 7.22 4.65
CA PRO A 139 -10.91 6.00 4.01
C PRO A 139 -11.84 5.50 2.90
N PHE A 140 -13.15 5.56 3.13
CA PHE A 140 -14.16 5.21 2.15
C PHE A 140 -14.08 6.09 0.90
N MET A 141 -14.00 7.41 1.07
CA MET A 141 -13.92 8.33 -0.07
C MET A 141 -12.60 8.15 -0.84
N ALA A 142 -11.46 8.08 -0.16
CA ALA A 142 -10.15 7.88 -0.79
C ALA A 142 -10.08 6.54 -1.56
N ALA A 143 -10.56 5.44 -0.97
CA ALA A 143 -10.56 4.11 -1.61
C ALA A 143 -11.49 4.00 -2.84
N ASN A 144 -12.49 4.88 -2.95
CA ASN A 144 -13.45 4.88 -4.04
C ASN A 144 -13.25 6.02 -5.03
N PHE A 145 -12.36 6.98 -4.76
CA PHE A 145 -12.21 8.21 -5.54
C PHE A 145 -11.96 7.94 -7.02
N SER A 146 -11.10 6.97 -7.33
CA SER A 146 -10.68 6.66 -8.70
C SER A 146 -11.68 5.83 -9.51
N LYS A 147 -12.70 5.24 -8.86
CA LYS A 147 -13.63 4.34 -9.53
C LYS A 147 -14.45 5.09 -10.58
N GLY A 148 -14.40 4.58 -11.82
CA GLY A 148 -15.14 5.14 -12.95
C GLY A 148 -14.59 6.44 -13.53
N LYS A 149 -13.51 7.01 -12.97
CA LYS A 149 -12.86 8.21 -13.52
C LYS A 149 -11.97 7.87 -14.70
N LYS A 150 -11.81 8.83 -15.64
CA LYS A 150 -10.88 8.69 -16.75
C LYS A 150 -9.46 8.91 -16.25
N TRP A 151 -8.50 8.20 -16.85
CA TRP A 151 -7.09 8.31 -16.46
C TRP A 151 -6.54 9.74 -16.59
N ARG A 152 -7.04 10.53 -17.55
CA ARG A 152 -6.61 11.94 -17.76
C ARG A 152 -7.01 12.84 -16.59
N ASP A 153 -8.20 12.63 -16.05
CA ASP A 153 -8.67 13.39 -14.89
C ASP A 153 -7.81 13.04 -13.67
N LEU A 154 -7.56 11.75 -13.48
CA LEU A 154 -6.70 11.26 -12.41
C LEU A 154 -5.22 11.68 -12.57
N ASP A 155 -4.72 11.78 -13.80
CA ASP A 155 -3.38 12.31 -14.09
C ASP A 155 -3.27 13.79 -13.70
N ALA A 156 -4.31 14.59 -14.00
CA ALA A 156 -4.39 15.98 -13.58
C ALA A 156 -4.45 16.11 -12.05
N GLU A 157 -5.21 15.26 -11.37
CA GLU A 157 -5.26 15.23 -9.89
C GLU A 157 -3.88 14.96 -9.27
N CYS A 158 -3.10 14.04 -9.84
CA CYS A 158 -1.74 13.76 -9.38
C CYS A 158 -0.81 14.96 -9.62
N LYS A 159 -0.85 15.55 -10.83
CA LYS A 159 -0.04 16.72 -11.19
C LYS A 159 -0.34 17.95 -10.34
N ASN A 160 -1.61 18.19 -9.99
CA ASN A 160 -2.02 19.28 -9.10
C ASN A 160 -1.46 19.15 -7.68
N ARG A 161 -0.93 17.97 -7.32
CA ARG A 161 -0.30 17.66 -6.02
C ARG A 161 1.20 17.40 -6.19
N ASP A 162 1.76 17.79 -7.33
CA ASP A 162 3.19 17.70 -7.65
C ASP A 162 3.75 16.27 -7.72
N PHE A 163 2.99 15.28 -8.21
CA PHE A 163 3.49 13.92 -8.50
C PHE A 163 2.82 13.17 -9.66
#